data_AF-A0A2J6HQ64-F1
#
_entry.id   AF-A0A2J6HQ64-F1
#
_cell.length_a   1.000
_cell.length_b   1.000
_cell.length_c   1.000
_cell.angle_alpha   90.00
_cell.angle_beta   90.00
_cell.angle_gamma   90.00
#
_symmetry.space_group_name_H-M   'P 1'
#
loop_
_entity.id
_entity.type
_entity.pdbx_description
1 polymer ?
#
loop_
_entity_poly.entity_id
_entity_poly.type
_entity_poly.pdbx_seq_one_letter_code
_entity_poly.pdbx_strand_id
1 'polypeptide(L)' 'MAVLIRNIKSLIQVDRKEKAFLAGDEMKDIPTIDNAWLLLDNERIHSYGSMEKFPETEQFDNL' A
#
# COMPACT_ATOMS: atom_id res chain seq x y z
N MET A 1 -14.49 -10.77 -0.34
CA MET A 1 -15.04 -9.44 0.04
C MET A 1 -13.93 -8.44 -0.15
N ALA A 2 -14.11 -7.53 -1.11
CA ALA A 2 -13.11 -6.51 -1.44
C ALA A 2 -13.36 -5.22 -0.64
N VAL A 3 -12.29 -4.59 -0.15
CA VAL A 3 -12.33 -3.28 0.51
C VAL A 3 -11.27 -2.38 -0.12
N LEU A 4 -11.72 -1.24 -0.66
CA LEU A 4 -10.85 -0.21 -1.23
C LEU A 4 -10.72 0.98 -0.28
N ILE A 5 -9.48 1.31 0.09
CA ILE A 5 -9.13 2.53 0.82
C ILE A 5 -8.34 3.44 -0.13
N ARG A 6 -8.77 4.69 -0.28
CA ARG A 6 -8.13 5.67 -1.18
C ARG A 6 -7.99 7.03 -0.52
N ASN A 7 -7.20 7.91 -1.14
CA ASN A 7 -6.83 9.22 -0.59
C ASN A 7 -6.13 9.12 0.77
N ILE A 8 -5.32 8.08 0.94
CA ILE A 8 -4.49 7.92 2.13
C ILE A 8 -3.40 8.98 2.06
N LYS A 9 -3.27 9.82 3.09
CA LYS A 9 -2.22 10.85 3.12
C LYS A 9 -0.83 10.24 2.88
N SER A 10 -0.52 9.16 3.58
CA SER A 10 0.74 8.45 3.49
C SER A 10 0.59 7.00 3.92
N LEU A 11 1.02 6.06 3.07
CA LEU A 11 1.09 4.63 3.35
C LEU A 11 2.54 4.26 3.70
N ILE A 12 2.80 4.02 4.97
CA ILE A 12 4.14 3.70 5.51
C ILE A 12 4.39 2.19 5.55
N GLN A 13 5.66 1.82 5.71
CA GLN A 13 6.11 0.42 5.77
C GLN A 13 5.72 -0.40 4.53
N VAL A 14 5.68 0.25 3.36
CA VAL A 14 5.55 -0.51 2.11
C VAL A 14 6.80 -1.35 1.89
N ASP A 15 6.62 -2.49 1.22
CA ASP A 15 7.60 -3.57 1.15
C ASP A 15 9.04 -3.08 0.84
N ARG A 16 9.95 -3.29 1.80
CA ARG A 16 11.40 -3.30 1.53
C ARG A 16 11.70 -4.67 0.97
N LYS A 17 11.97 -4.73 -0.33
CA LYS A 17 12.41 -5.95 -1.03
C LYS A 17 13.54 -6.73 -0.33
N GLU A 18 14.23 -6.20 0.70
CA GLU A 18 15.48 -6.79 1.18
C GLU A 18 15.75 -6.81 2.71
N LYS A 19 14.84 -6.39 3.62
CA LYS A 19 15.14 -6.49 5.07
C LYS A 19 13.96 -6.91 5.95
N ALA A 20 14.05 -8.13 6.48
CA ALA A 20 13.12 -8.68 7.46
C ALA A 20 13.25 -8.05 8.87
N PHE A 21 14.36 -7.36 9.16
CA PHE A 21 14.61 -6.71 10.44
C PHE A 21 15.37 -5.39 10.25
N LEU A 22 14.95 -4.38 11.01
CA LEU A 22 15.56 -3.05 11.06
C LEU A 22 15.60 -2.59 12.51
N ALA A 23 16.69 -1.97 12.94
CA ALA A 23 16.80 -1.41 14.28
C ALA A 23 17.63 -0.12 14.31
N GLY A 24 17.39 0.70 15.34
CA GLY A 24 18.16 1.93 15.57
C GLY A 24 18.08 2.90 14.40
N ASP A 25 19.24 3.37 13.94
CA ASP A 25 19.33 4.33 12.84
C ASP A 25 18.71 3.83 11.52
N GLU A 26 18.65 2.52 11.30
CA GLU A 26 18.05 1.93 10.09
C GLU A 26 16.52 2.11 10.03
N MET A 27 15.88 2.46 11.15
CA MET A 27 14.45 2.75 11.24
C MET A 27 14.10 4.19 10.85
N LYS A 28 15.10 5.08 10.69
CA LYS A 28 14.86 6.48 10.27
C LYS A 28 14.30 6.54 8.86
N ASP A 29 14.78 5.66 8.01
CA ASP A 29 14.28 5.51 6.66
C ASP A 29 13.12 4.52 6.68
N ILE A 30 11.90 4.99 6.47
CA ILE A 30 10.71 4.14 6.36
C ILE A 30 10.18 4.28 4.93
N PRO A 31 10.13 3.19 4.14
CA PRO A 31 9.55 3.27 2.80
C PRO A 31 8.09 3.65 2.91
N THR A 32 7.71 4.63 2.11
CA THR A 32 6.45 5.32 2.23
C THR A 32 5.95 5.69 0.84
N ILE A 33 4.63 5.63 0.64
CA ILE A 33 3.96 6.15 -0.54
C ILE A 33 3.01 7.25 -0.10
N ASP A 34 3.28 8.48 -0.51
CA ASP A 34 2.38 9.61 -0.27
C ASP A 34 1.22 9.60 -1.27
N ASN A 35 0.06 10.11 -0.82
CA ASN A 35 -1.18 10.14 -1.61
C ASN A 35 -1.49 8.75 -2.21
N ALA A 36 -1.83 7.78 -1.36
CA ALA A 36 -1.86 6.37 -1.70
C ALA A 36 -3.27 5.75 -1.69
N TRP A 37 -3.35 4.51 -2.19
CA TRP A 37 -4.50 3.62 -2.10
C TRP A 37 -4.07 2.20 -1.67
N LEU A 38 -5.02 1.44 -1.12
CA LEU A 38 -4.87 0.07 -0.66
C LEU A 38 -6.14 -0.71 -0.99
N LEU A 39 -5.98 -1.83 -1.68
CA LEU A 39 -7.04 -2.81 -1.93
C LEU A 39 -6.80 -4.04 -1.04
N LEU A 40 -7.83 -4.40 -0.30
CA LEU A 40 -7.92 -5.64 0.44
C LEU A 40 -8.86 -6.60 -0.28
N ASP A 41 -8.48 -7.87 -0.36
CA ASP A 41 -9.40 -8.95 -0.70
C ASP A 41 -9.30 -10.06 0.36
N ASN A 42 -10.46 -10.48 0.89
CA ASN A 42 -10.57 -11.55 1.87
C ASN A 42 -9.58 -11.41 3.03
N GLU A 43 -9.56 -10.21 3.64
CA GLU A 43 -8.72 -9.83 4.78
C GLU A 43 -7.21 -9.80 4.50
N ARG A 44 -6.80 -9.88 3.22
CA ARG A 44 -5.41 -9.79 2.79
C ARG A 44 -5.18 -8.57 1.93
N ILE A 45 -3.96 -8.03 1.98
CA ILE A 45 -3.51 -7.01 1.03
C ILE A 45 -3.42 -7.65 -0.35
N HIS A 46 -4.25 -7.18 -1.28
CA HIS A 46 -4.21 -7.60 -2.67
C HIS A 46 -3.21 -6.73 -3.46
N SER A 47 -3.36 -5.41 -3.37
CA SER A 47 -2.49 -4.44 -4.05
C SER A 47 -2.55 -3.06 -3.39
N TYR A 48 -1.52 -2.25 -3.63
CA TYR A 48 -1.43 -0.87 -3.15
C TYR A 48 -0.58 -0.04 -4.10
N GLY A 49 -0.70 1.29 -4.03
CA GLY A 49 0.10 2.18 -4.87
C GLY A 49 -0.17 3.65 -4.62
N SER A 50 0.46 4.50 -5.42
CA SER A 50 0.15 5.94 -5.44
C SER A 50 -1.15 6.19 -6.18
N MET A 51 -1.88 7.24 -5.77
CA MET A 51 -3.10 7.70 -6.45
C MET A 51 -2.81 8.21 -7.87
N GLU A 52 -1.58 8.63 -8.17
CA GLU A 52 -1.16 8.99 -9.54
C GLU A 52 -1.20 7.79 -10.49
N LYS A 53 -0.96 6.58 -9.97
CA LYS A 53 -0.98 5.32 -10.70
C LYS A 53 -2.22 4.50 -10.32
N PHE A 54 -3.30 5.15 -9.90
CA PHE A 54 -4.52 4.47 -9.51
C PHE A 54 -5.14 3.77 -10.73
N PRO A 55 -5.40 2.46 -10.66
CA PRO A 55 -6.10 1.74 -11.73
C PRO A 55 -7.55 2.21 -11.88
N GLU A 56 -8.15 2.00 -13.05
CA GLU A 56 -9.58 2.29 -13.25
C GLU A 56 -10.43 1.44 -12.31
N THR A 57 -11.49 2.04 -11.75
CA THR A 57 -12.30 1.42 -10.68
C THR A 57 -12.99 0.12 -11.11
N GLU A 58 -13.32 -0.03 -12.38
CA GLU A 58 -13.93 -1.23 -12.96
C GLU A 58 -13.06 -2.48 -12.80
N GLN A 59 -11.75 -2.30 -12.58
CA GLN A 59 -10.80 -3.40 -12.35
C GLN A 59 -10.98 -4.03 -10.95
N PHE A 60 -11.64 -3.34 -10.02
CA PHE A 60 -11.85 -3.81 -8.64
C PHE A 60 -13.21 -4.47 -8.43
N ASP A 61 -14.19 -4.19 -9.28
CA ASP A 61 -15.55 -4.74 -9.16
C ASP A 61 -15.63 -6.23 -9.51
N ASN A 62 -14.57 -6.78 -10.12
CA ASN A 62 -14.47 -8.18 -10.55
C ASN A 62 -13.64 -9.07 -9.59
N LEU A 63 -13.38 -8.60 -8.36
CA LEU A 63 -12.61 -9.28 -7.31
C LEU A 63 -13.48 -9.90 -6.22
#